data_AF-Q3KTJ1-F1
#
_entry.id   AF-Q3KTJ1-F1
#
_cell.length_a   1.000
_cell.length_b   1.000
_cell.length_c   1.000
_cell.angle_alpha   90.00
_cell.angle_beta   90.00
_cell.angle_gamma   90.00
#
_symmetry.space_group_name_H-M   'P 1'
#
loop_
_entity.id
_entity.type
_entity.pdbx_description
1 polymer ?
#
loop_
_entity_poly.entity_id
_entity_poly.type
_entity_poly.pdbx_seq_one_letter_code
_entity_poly.pdbx_strand_id
1 'polypeptide(L)' 'THKTNPCIAFALKLRSAWSLSNYHRFFQLLYPATEDQQPPLRCKHVVNWLVDRERKEAIRLTFKVYVVPRFVVVL' A
#
# COMPACT_ATOMS: atom_id res chain seq x y z
N THR A 1 -14.99 -7.31 19.68
CA THR A 1 -14.35 -6.25 20.51
C THR A 1 -12.86 -6.01 20.23
N HIS A 2 -12.24 -6.55 19.16
CA HIS A 2 -10.81 -6.28 18.83
C HIS A 2 -10.56 -5.30 17.68
N LYS A 3 -11.57 -4.99 16.84
CA LYS A 3 -11.43 -4.10 15.66
C LYS A 3 -11.15 -2.63 16.02
N THR A 4 -11.29 -2.27 17.29
CA THR A 4 -11.07 -0.90 17.79
C THR A 4 -9.60 -0.59 18.07
N ASN A 5 -8.73 -1.60 18.16
CA ASN A 5 -7.31 -1.37 18.36
C ASN A 5 -6.71 -0.63 17.15
N PRO A 6 -6.04 0.52 17.34
CA PRO A 6 -5.57 1.34 16.22
C PRO A 6 -4.58 0.58 15.33
N CYS A 7 -3.73 -0.27 15.91
CA CYS A 7 -2.79 -1.11 15.16
C CYS A 7 -3.49 -2.18 14.32
N ILE A 8 -4.55 -2.80 14.85
CA ILE A 8 -5.33 -3.80 14.11
C ILE A 8 -6.09 -3.11 12.97
N ALA A 9 -6.74 -1.97 13.25
CA ALA A 9 -7.42 -1.17 12.24
C ALA A 9 -6.46 -0.71 11.13
N PHE A 10 -5.25 -0.28 11.48
CA PHE A 10 -4.19 0.07 10.53
C PHE A 10 -3.77 -1.15 9.70
N ALA A 11 -3.45 -2.28 10.34
CA ALA A 11 -3.02 -3.49 9.65
C ALA A 11 -4.08 -4.00 8.66
N LEU A 12 -5.36 -3.95 9.01
CA LEU A 12 -6.46 -4.32 8.11
C LEU A 12 -6.55 -3.38 6.89
N LYS A 13 -6.46 -2.07 7.10
CA LYS A 13 -6.47 -1.06 6.02
C LYS A 13 -5.25 -1.21 5.10
N LEU A 14 -4.07 -1.45 5.66
CA LEU A 14 -2.85 -1.66 4.91
C LEU A 14 -2.93 -2.96 4.10
N ARG A 15 -3.40 -4.04 4.72
CA ARG A 15 -3.53 -5.34 4.07
C ARG A 15 -4.51 -5.29 2.90
N SER A 16 -5.64 -4.60 3.04
CA SER A 16 -6.61 -4.46 1.95
C SER A 16 -6.08 -3.62 0.79
N ALA A 17 -5.39 -2.50 1.09
CA ALA A 17 -4.74 -1.69 0.06
C ALA A 17 -3.67 -2.51 -0.70
N TRP A 18 -2.90 -3.33 0.03
CA TRP A 18 -1.88 -4.19 -0.54
C TRP A 18 -2.45 -5.32 -1.42
N SER A 19 -3.48 -6.04 -0.97
CA SER A 19 -4.07 -7.13 -1.76
C SER A 19 -4.71 -6.65 -3.07
N LEU A 20 -5.14 -5.40 -3.11
CA LEU A 20 -5.71 -4.76 -4.31
C LEU A 20 -4.65 -4.08 -5.20
N SER A 21 -3.36 -4.21 -4.86
CA SER A 21 -2.26 -3.49 -5.52
C SER A 21 -2.49 -1.97 -5.60
N ASN A 22 -3.23 -1.40 -4.65
CA ASN A 22 -3.47 0.04 -4.58
C ASN A 22 -2.28 0.71 -3.90
N TYR A 23 -1.18 0.85 -4.65
CA TYR A 23 0.08 1.38 -4.15
C TYR A 23 -0.02 2.82 -3.67
N HIS A 24 -0.87 3.66 -4.29
CA HIS A 24 -1.11 5.02 -3.83
C HIS A 24 -1.62 5.02 -2.39
N ARG A 25 -2.70 4.26 -2.11
CA ARG A 25 -3.27 4.17 -0.77
C ARG A 25 -2.32 3.48 0.21
N PHE A 26 -1.58 2.46 -0.24
CA PHE A 26 -0.58 1.77 0.58
C PHE A 26 0.51 2.72 1.08
N PHE A 27 1.12 3.51 0.18
CA PHE A 27 2.17 4.46 0.57
C PHE A 27 1.61 5.65 1.36
N GLN A 28 0.41 6.13 1.03
CA GLN A 28 -0.27 7.18 1.81
C GLN A 28 -0.50 6.74 3.26
N LEU A 29 -0.87 5.48 3.50
CA LEU A 29 -1.04 4.96 4.86
C LEU A 29 0.29 4.87 5.62
N LEU A 30 1.42 4.63 4.93
CA LEU A 30 2.74 4.50 5.57
C LEU A 30 3.47 5.82 5.78
N TYR A 31 3.28 6.77 4.86
CA TYR A 31 3.89 8.09 4.86
C TYR A 31 2.80 9.15 4.62
N PRO A 32 1.90 9.34 5.60
CA PRO A 32 0.86 10.34 5.50
C PRO A 32 1.44 11.76 5.52
N ALA A 33 0.71 12.70 4.90
CA ALA A 33 1.11 14.11 4.84
C ALA A 33 0.85 14.87 6.15
N THR A 34 -0.06 14.36 6.99
CA THR A 34 -0.46 14.98 8.26
C THR A 34 -0.06 14.07 9.42
N GLU A 35 0.49 14.65 10.49
CA GLU A 35 0.97 13.89 11.66
C GLU A 35 -0.14 13.09 12.36
N ASP A 36 -1.38 13.60 12.35
CA ASP A 36 -2.54 12.93 12.97
C ASP A 36 -2.89 11.57 12.34
N GLN A 37 -2.43 11.32 11.11
CA GLN A 37 -2.69 10.08 10.38
C GLN A 37 -1.52 9.10 10.41
N GLN A 38 -0.46 9.41 11.17
CA GLN A 38 0.74 8.58 11.25
C GLN A 38 0.41 7.14 11.69
N PRO A 39 1.08 6.12 11.13
CA PRO A 39 0.89 4.74 11.56
C PRO A 39 1.02 4.61 13.09
N PRO A 40 0.06 3.95 13.76
CA PRO A 40 0.11 3.79 15.21
C PRO A 40 1.29 2.92 15.63
N LEU A 41 1.94 3.26 16.75
CA LEU A 41 3.11 2.53 17.31
C LEU A 41 4.28 2.40 16.30
N ARG A 42 5.16 1.41 16.54
CA ARG A 42 6.25 1.00 15.64
C ARG A 42 5.75 0.18 14.43
N CYS A 43 4.45 0.19 14.10
CA CYS A 43 3.91 -0.58 12.97
C CYS A 43 4.58 -0.18 11.65
N LYS A 44 4.92 1.10 11.46
CA LYS A 44 5.70 1.58 10.31
C LYS A 44 7.02 0.83 10.16
N HIS A 45 7.74 0.57 11.25
CA HIS A 45 9.04 -0.13 11.18
C HIS A 45 8.88 -1.56 10.69
N VAL A 46 7.83 -2.27 11.11
CA VAL A 46 7.54 -3.65 10.65
C VAL A 46 7.17 -3.68 9.16
N VAL A 47 6.45 -2.67 8.69
CA VAL A 47 6.10 -2.60 7.27
C VAL A 47 7.29 -2.18 6.40
N ASN A 48 8.22 -1.40 6.94
CA ASN A 48 9.40 -0.93 6.21
C ASN A 48 10.24 -2.08 5.61
N TRP A 49 10.21 -3.27 6.22
CA TRP A 49 10.85 -4.49 5.70
C TRP A 49 10.28 -4.94 4.35
N LEU A 50 9.01 -4.61 4.07
CA LEU A 50 8.30 -4.98 2.84
C LEU A 50 8.35 -3.86 1.79
N VAL A 51 8.58 -2.62 2.21
CA VAL A 51 8.46 -1.42 1.37
C VAL A 51 9.35 -1.46 0.12
N ASP A 52 10.59 -1.96 0.23
CA ASP A 52 11.50 -2.04 -0.93
C ASP A 52 10.97 -2.99 -2.02
N ARG A 53 10.44 -4.15 -1.60
CA ARG A 53 9.82 -5.11 -2.51
C ARG A 53 8.61 -4.50 -3.19
N GLU A 54 7.71 -3.90 -2.43
CA GLU A 54 6.47 -3.34 -2.98
C GLU A 54 6.74 -2.15 -3.91
N ARG A 55 7.80 -1.38 -3.67
CA ARG A 55 8.23 -0.31 -4.59
C ARG A 55 8.63 -0.88 -5.95
N LYS A 56 9.39 -1.97 -5.99
CA LYS A 56 9.80 -2.63 -7.24
C LYS A 56 8.60 -3.18 -7.99
N GLU A 57 7.65 -3.80 -7.29
CA GLU A 57 6.42 -4.31 -7.90
C GLU A 57 5.52 -3.19 -8.43
N ALA A 58 5.37 -2.09 -7.69
CA ALA A 58 4.61 -0.93 -8.14
C ALA A 58 5.16 -0.35 -9.45
N ILE A 59 6.49 -0.18 -9.54
CA ILE A 59 7.15 0.31 -10.77
C ILE A 59 6.94 -0.68 -11.91
N ARG A 60 7.18 -1.98 -11.71
CA ARG A 60 6.99 -3.02 -12.73
C ARG A 60 5.56 -3.02 -13.27
N LEU A 61 4.56 -2.96 -12.40
CA LEU A 61 3.15 -2.92 -12.77
C LEU A 61 2.80 -1.63 -13.51
N THR A 62 3.30 -0.49 -13.05
CA THR A 62 3.10 0.81 -13.69
C THR A 62 3.63 0.79 -15.13
N PHE A 63 4.88 0.36 -15.31
CA PHE A 63 5.46 0.19 -16.65
C PHE A 63 4.70 -0.81 -17.51
N LYS A 64 4.24 -1.93 -16.94
CA LYS A 64 3.42 -2.91 -17.66
C LYS A 64 2.12 -2.28 -18.17
N VAL A 65 1.44 -1.46 -17.38
CA VAL A 65 0.20 -0.77 -17.81
C VAL A 65 0.47 0.27 -18.90
N TYR A 66 1.62 0.95 -18.89
CA TYR A 66 2.00 1.91 -19.93
C TYR A 66 2.49 1.26 -21.23
N VAL A 67 3.10 0.07 -21.18
CA VAL A 67 3.65 -0.62 -22.36
C VAL A 67 2.64 -1.59 -23.01
N VAL A 68 1.74 -2.19 -22.21
CA VAL A 68 0.71 -3.13 -22.67
C VAL A 68 -0.69 -2.51 -22.95
N PRO A 69 -0.97 -1.19 -22.87
CA PRO A 69 -2.32 -0.68 -23.05
C PRO A 69 -2.80 -0.86 -24.50
N ARG A 70 -1.90 -1.12 -25.44
CA ARG A 70 -2.24 -1.44 -26.83
C ARG A 70 -2.80 -2.85 -27.05
N PHE A 71 -2.63 -3.77 -26.08
CA PHE A 71 -3.07 -5.17 -26.22
C PHE A 71 -4.32 -5.52 -25.41
N VAL A 72 -4.70 -4.72 -24.40
CA VAL A 72 -5.86 -5.02 -23.53
C VAL A 72 -7.12 -4.26 -23.94
N VAL A 73 -7.02 -3.16 -24.70
CA VAL A 73 -8.20 -2.38 -25.16
C VAL A 73 -8.88 -3.01 -26.40
N VAL A 74 -8.50 -4.24 -26.81
CA VAL A 74 -9.06 -4.94 -27.99
C VAL A 74 -9.73 -6.27 -27.62
N LEU A 75 -10.06 -6.52 -26.35
CA LEU A 75 -10.84 -7.70 -25.93
C LEU A 75 -12.05 -7.32 -25.09
#